data_AF-A0A6B3CRG6-F1
#
_entry.id   AF-A0A6B3CRG6-F1
#
_cell.length_a   1.000
_cell.length_b   1.000
_cell.length_c   1.000
_cell.angle_alpha   90.00
_cell.angle_beta   90.00
_cell.angle_gamma   90.00
#
_symmetry.space_group_name_H-M   'P 1'
#
loop_
_entity.id
_entity.type
_entity.pdbx_description
1 polymer ?
#
loop_
_entity_poly.entity_id
_entity_poly.type
_entity_poly.pdbx_seq_one_letter_code
_entity_poly.pdbx_strand_id
1 'polypeptide(L)' 'EAFAAVAVQSMKDLGVSTEKVNVNGGAIALGHPIGMSGARLVLHLALELKRRGGGVGAAALCGGGGQGDALIVRVPGA' A
#
# COMPACT_ATOMS: atom_id res chain seq x y z
N GLU A 1 -4.24 -5.51 -0.59
CA GLU A 1 -5.57 -6.02 -0.19
C GLU A 1 -5.84 -7.36 -0.88
N ALA A 2 -5.23 -8.46 -0.40
CA ALA A 2 -5.54 -9.78 -0.96
C ALA A 2 -6.99 -10.20 -0.64
N PHE A 3 -7.42 -9.90 0.59
CA PHE A 3 -8.79 -10.02 1.06
C PHE A 3 -9.10 -8.83 1.99
N ALA A 4 -10.39 -8.47 2.11
CA ALA A 4 -10.81 -7.36 2.98
C ALA A 4 -10.41 -7.62 4.45
N ALA A 5 -10.59 -8.86 4.94
CA ALA A 5 -10.23 -9.25 6.30
C ALA A 5 -8.73 -9.00 6.60
N VAL A 6 -7.84 -9.32 5.66
CA VAL A 6 -6.39 -9.09 5.83
C VAL A 6 -6.10 -7.59 5.98
N ALA A 7 -6.66 -6.76 5.09
CA ALA A 7 -6.44 -5.31 5.15
C ALA A 7 -7.00 -4.70 6.45
N VAL A 8 -8.21 -5.06 6.85
CA VAL A 8 -8.84 -4.56 8.08
C VAL A 8 -8.05 -4.98 9.31
N GLN A 9 -7.60 -6.23 9.39
CA GLN A 9 -6.81 -6.70 10.53
C GLN A 9 -5.47 -5.98 10.61
N SER A 10 -4.72 -5.88 9.49
CA SER A 10 -3.43 -5.18 9.48
C SER A 10 -3.57 -3.70 9.86
N MET A 11 -4.65 -3.02 9.44
CA MET A 11 -4.91 -1.63 9.83
C MET A 11 -5.14 -1.50 11.34
N LYS A 12 -5.89 -2.44 11.95
CA LYS A 12 -6.10 -2.46 13.41
C LYS A 12 -4.80 -2.68 14.16
N ASP A 13 -4.01 -3.66 13.74
CA ASP A 13 -2.74 -4.01 14.39
C ASP A 13 -1.73 -2.86 14.33
N LEU A 14 -1.74 -2.09 13.24
CA LEU A 14 -0.84 -0.95 13.03
C LEU A 14 -1.41 0.40 13.52
N GLY A 15 -2.66 0.44 13.97
CA GLY A 15 -3.31 1.68 14.41
C GLY A 15 -3.48 2.73 13.31
N VAL A 16 -3.68 2.31 12.05
CA VAL A 16 -3.86 3.22 10.90
C VAL A 16 -5.30 3.19 10.36
N SER A 17 -5.76 4.30 9.79
CA SER A 17 -7.11 4.44 9.26
C SER A 17 -7.17 4.42 7.73
N THR A 18 -8.38 4.21 7.21
CA THR A 18 -8.69 4.27 5.78
C THR A 18 -8.44 5.63 5.14
N GLU A 19 -8.32 6.70 5.92
CA GLU A 19 -7.99 8.04 5.42
C GLU A 19 -6.57 8.12 4.82
N LYS A 20 -5.68 7.19 5.21
CA LYS A 20 -4.28 7.15 4.75
C LYS A 20 -3.93 5.85 4.03
N VAL A 21 -4.75 4.80 4.16
CA VAL A 21 -4.51 3.49 3.53
C VAL A 21 -5.31 3.39 2.23
N ASN A 22 -4.62 3.11 1.12
CA ASN A 22 -5.20 2.87 -0.20
C ASN A 22 -6.21 3.95 -0.66
N VAL A 23 -5.88 5.22 -0.45
CA VAL A 23 -6.73 6.39 -0.74
C VAL A 23 -7.23 6.50 -2.19
N ASN A 24 -6.56 5.82 -3.12
CA ASN A 24 -6.90 5.75 -4.54
C ASN A 24 -7.41 4.36 -4.96
N GLY A 25 -7.91 3.57 -4.00
CA GLY A 25 -8.33 2.19 -4.20
C GLY A 25 -7.17 1.16 -4.14
N GLY A 26 -7.51 -0.05 -3.73
CA GLY A 26 -6.57 -1.16 -3.62
C GLY A 26 -6.93 -2.36 -4.51
N ALA A 27 -6.36 -3.51 -4.18
CA ALA A 27 -6.38 -4.68 -5.07
C ALA A 27 -7.76 -5.35 -5.17
N ILE A 28 -8.66 -5.10 -4.20
CA ILE A 28 -10.06 -5.55 -4.30
C ILE A 28 -10.78 -4.85 -5.46
N ALA A 29 -10.51 -3.56 -5.66
CA ALA A 29 -11.12 -2.77 -6.73
C ALA A 29 -10.36 -2.87 -8.06
N LEU A 30 -9.01 -2.87 -7.99
CA LEU A 30 -8.14 -2.71 -9.16
C LEU A 30 -7.55 -4.04 -9.67
N GLY A 31 -7.75 -5.14 -8.93
CA GLY A 31 -7.19 -6.45 -9.23
C GLY A 31 -5.82 -6.70 -8.58
N HIS A 32 -5.46 -7.99 -8.50
CA HIS A 32 -4.25 -8.48 -7.86
C HIS A 32 -3.45 -9.44 -8.76
N PRO A 33 -2.79 -8.94 -9.82
CA PRO A 33 -1.81 -9.74 -10.55
C PRO A 33 -0.59 -10.00 -9.65
N ILE A 34 -0.40 -11.26 -9.23
CA ILE A 34 0.51 -11.68 -8.15
C ILE A 34 1.93 -11.12 -8.36
N GLY A 35 2.52 -11.31 -9.54
CA GLY A 35 3.90 -10.85 -9.83
C GLY A 35 4.05 -9.34 -10.07
N MET A 36 2.96 -8.59 -10.25
CA MET A 36 3.00 -7.15 -10.59
C MET A 36 2.58 -6.25 -9.43
N SER A 37 1.79 -6.77 -8.49
CA SER A 37 1.12 -5.94 -7.48
C SER A 37 2.07 -5.12 -6.60
N GLY A 38 3.26 -5.64 -6.29
CA GLY A 38 4.29 -4.90 -5.56
C GLY A 38 4.77 -3.66 -6.31
N ALA A 39 5.14 -3.81 -7.59
CA ALA A 39 5.56 -2.69 -8.43
C ALA A 39 4.46 -1.63 -8.57
N ARG A 40 3.20 -2.08 -8.79
CA ARG A 40 2.04 -1.19 -8.85
C ARG A 40 1.88 -0.40 -7.55
N LEU A 41 1.90 -1.06 -6.38
CA LEU A 41 1.71 -0.42 -5.08
C LEU A 41 2.77 0.67 -4.81
N VAL A 42 4.04 0.34 -5.02
CA VAL A 42 5.16 1.27 -4.79
C VAL A 42 5.06 2.47 -5.72
N LEU A 43 4.77 2.26 -7.01
CA LEU A 43 4.62 3.34 -7.97
C LEU A 43 3.41 4.23 -7.65
N HIS A 44 2.26 3.63 -7.32
CA HIS A 44 1.07 4.39 -6.92
C HIS A 44 1.34 5.28 -5.70
N LEU A 45 2.01 4.72 -4.68
CA LEU A 45 2.38 5.46 -3.47
C LEU A 45 3.31 6.63 -3.79
N ALA A 46 4.36 6.39 -4.58
CA ALA A 46 5.32 7.43 -4.94
C ALA A 46 4.65 8.57 -5.75
N LEU A 47 3.78 8.22 -6.69
CA LEU A 47 3.04 9.20 -7.49
C LEU A 47 2.05 10.00 -6.63
N GLU A 48 1.33 9.35 -5.71
CA GLU A 48 0.38 10.03 -4.82
C GLU A 48 1.09 10.96 -3.82
N LEU A 49 2.23 10.53 -3.25
CA LEU A 49 3.07 11.39 -2.41
C LEU A 49 3.58 12.60 -3.21
N LYS A 50 4.10 12.37 -4.43
CA LYS A 50 4.54 13.47 -5.30
C LYS A 50 3.41 14.45 -5.59
N ARG A 51 2.21 13.96 -5.89
CA ARG A 51 1.01 14.78 -6.13
C ARG A 51 0.64 15.65 -4.92
N ARG A 52 0.94 15.19 -3.70
CA ARG A 52 0.72 15.90 -2.43
C ARG A 52 1.88 16.82 -2.00
N GLY A 53 2.92 16.95 -2.83
CA GLY A 53 4.08 17.78 -2.52
C GLY A 53 5.23 17.05 -1.83
N GLY A 54 5.29 15.71 -1.94
CA GLY A 54 6.34 14.87 -1.34
C GLY A 54 5.92 14.24 -0.02
N GLY A 55 6.89 13.63 0.67
CA GLY A 55 6.68 13.02 1.99
C GLY A 55 7.16 11.58 2.10
N VAL A 56 6.67 10.89 3.14
CA VAL A 56 7.02 9.50 3.45
C VAL A 56 5.76 8.65 3.50
N GLY A 57 5.83 7.47 2.91
CA GLY A 57 4.77 6.47 2.99
C GLY A 57 5.32 5.05 3.06
N ALA A 58 4.43 4.10 3.34
CA ALA A 58 4.76 2.68 3.40
C ALA A 58 3.95 1.90 2.36
N ALA A 59 4.61 1.06 1.58
CA ALA A 59 3.99 0.05 0.73
C ALA A 59 4.22 -1.31 1.36
N ALA A 60 3.16 -2.09 1.60
CA ALA A 60 3.26 -3.41 2.22
C ALA A 60 2.33 -4.42 1.54
N LEU A 61 2.73 -5.69 1.58
CA LEU A 61 2.00 -6.81 0.98
C LEU A 61 2.16 -8.07 1.83
N CYS A 62 1.09 -8.87 1.90
CA CYS A 62 1.14 -10.24 2.40
C CYS A 62 1.55 -11.19 1.27
N GLY A 63 2.24 -12.27 1.61
CA GLY A 63 2.61 -13.35 0.70
C GLY A 63 2.01 -14.69 1.14
N GLY A 64 1.69 -15.54 0.15
CA GLY A 64 1.32 -16.93 0.43
C GLY A 64 2.45 -17.64 1.18
N GLY A 65 2.10 -18.64 2.01
CA GLY A 65 3.09 -19.32 2.86
C GLY A 65 3.49 -18.55 4.12
N GLY A 66 2.74 -17.51 4.49
CA GLY A 66 2.96 -16.77 5.75
C GLY A 66 4.05 -15.71 5.66
N GLN A 67 4.33 -15.20 4.47
CA GLN A 67 5.32 -14.16 4.24
C GLN A 67 4.68 -12.76 4.22
N GLY A 68 5.51 -11.74 4.29
CA GLY A 68 5.11 -10.36 4.08
C GLY A 68 6.31 -9.46 3.85
N ASP A 69 6.14 -8.46 3.00
CA ASP A 69 7.16 -7.48 2.65
C ASP A 69 6.63 -6.07 2.89
N ALA A 70 7.54 -5.16 3.24
CA ALA A 70 7.25 -3.74 3.37
C ALA A 70 8.42 -2.88 2.89
N LEU A 71 8.09 -1.73 2.29
CA LEU A 71 9.04 -0.72 1.84
C LEU A 71 8.61 0.65 2.36
N ILE A 72 9.56 1.40 2.91
CA ILE A 72 9.39 2.82 3.19
C ILE A 72 9.86 3.62 1.97
N VAL A 73 8.97 4.44 1.43
CA VAL A 73 9.23 5.28 0.27
C VAL A 73 9.28 6.73 0.72
N ARG A 74 10.38 7.43 0.42
CA ARG A 74 10.49 8.87 0.58
C ARG A 74 10.49 9.53 -0.79
N VAL A 75 9.58 10.48 -0.99
CA VAL A 75 9.53 11.33 -2.17
C VAL A 75 9.96 12.74 -1.75
N PRO A 76 10.99 13.32 -2.37
CA PRO A 76 11.38 14.70 -2.11
C PRO A 76 10.21 15.67 -2.34
N GLY A 77 10.10 16.68 -1.48
CA GLY A 77 9.21 17.81 -1.74
C GLY A 77 9.77 18.71 -2.85
N ALA A 78 8.90 19.51 -3.44
CA ALA A 78 9.29 20.61 -4.34
C ALA A 78 9.85 21.79 -3.55
#